data_AF-A0A8J7NZK5-F1
#
_entry.id   AF-A0A8J7NZK5-F1
#
_cell.length_a   1.000
_cell.length_b   1.000
_cell.length_c   1.000
_cell.angle_alpha   90.00
_cell.angle_beta   90.00
_cell.angle_gamma   90.00
#
_symmetry.space_group_name_H-M   'P 1'
#
loop_
_entity.id
_entity.type
_entity.pdbx_description
1 polymer ?
#
loop_
_entity_poly.entity_id
_entity_poly.type
_entity_poly.pdbx_seq_one_letter_code
_entity_poly.pdbx_strand_id
1 'polypeptide(L)'
;MLTISSWFGSTRAEVCSAFLDRQTGKLTLANGFRPDFVAWANFTDEIKQTGWSYLEVTTSGRYNDSLQAYAAGAVEAAVTSQASLLYEHWMNTMVGYCGPFKYESGYCKRLKDYIIRNLQWMEQQMEQADDPEYWHQIRLALLQLRGLEDSYNDQVAFPSGQFSVNPFGFLLFQMGGDLEDLEAALNKSSLSRTLGSGSCSALIKLLPGNRELLVSHVTWNNYQSMLRIMKKYSFAFRKSPQVEDPIPGGTQAFSSYPGSIFSGDDFYILSSGLVTMETTIGNSNPALWKYVMPEGAVMEWLRNMVANRLARNGSHWAAVFSKFNSGTYNNQWMIVDYSHFTPGKTDKENLLTVLEQIPGLIVTEDKTKELLQKSYWASYNIPYFEKVFNASGCPALVQKYGDWFSFDKNPRAQIFQRNHSLVVDMDSMIRLMRYNNFREDPLSRCQGCDPPSNGENAISARSDLNPANGTYPFGALRQRPHGSTDMKVTSYAMFRDYKLLAASGPTWDQVPAFQWSKSPYSGLLHMGHPDLWAFPTVPVGWS
;
A
#
# COMPACT_ATOMS: atom_id res chain seq x y z
N MET A 1 11.46 -29.24 -15.91
CA MET A 1 10.08 -29.61 -16.30
C MET A 1 9.43 -30.28 -15.10
N LEU A 2 8.74 -29.51 -14.27
CA LEU A 2 7.91 -30.01 -13.17
C LEU A 2 6.46 -29.80 -13.61
N THR A 3 5.76 -30.91 -13.81
CA THR A 3 4.34 -30.98 -14.13
C THR A 3 3.52 -30.46 -12.95
N ILE A 4 2.90 -29.30 -13.12
CA ILE A 4 1.91 -28.75 -12.20
C ILE A 4 0.63 -29.56 -12.37
N SER A 5 0.40 -30.52 -11.49
CA SER A 5 -0.87 -31.24 -11.40
C SER A 5 -1.92 -30.34 -10.75
N SER A 6 -2.99 -30.09 -11.48
CA SER A 6 -4.19 -29.36 -11.08
C SER A 6 -4.82 -29.92 -9.79
N TRP A 7 -4.66 -29.19 -8.69
CA TRP A 7 -5.44 -29.34 -7.46
C TRP A 7 -6.00 -27.97 -7.08
N PHE A 8 -6.98 -27.50 -7.83
CA PHE A 8 -7.82 -26.38 -7.40
C PHE A 8 -9.27 -26.77 -7.66
N GLY A 9 -10.04 -27.02 -6.59
CA GLY A 9 -11.49 -26.97 -6.69
C GLY A 9 -11.84 -25.54 -7.11
N SER A 10 -12.37 -25.38 -8.32
CA SER A 10 -12.69 -24.06 -8.88
C SER A 10 -13.67 -23.34 -7.97
N THR A 11 -13.18 -22.32 -7.27
CA THR A 11 -14.01 -21.23 -6.76
C THR A 11 -14.62 -20.55 -7.98
N ARG A 12 -15.94 -20.31 -7.92
CA ARG A 12 -16.67 -19.70 -9.05
C ARG A 12 -16.38 -18.21 -9.04
N ALA A 13 -15.86 -17.70 -10.16
CA ALA A 13 -15.68 -16.27 -10.35
C ALA A 13 -17.02 -15.52 -10.28
N GLU A 14 -17.06 -14.45 -9.49
CA GLU A 14 -18.16 -13.50 -9.40
C GLU A 14 -17.92 -12.36 -10.39
N VAL A 15 -18.90 -12.11 -11.24
CA VAL A 15 -18.80 -11.09 -12.29
C VAL A 15 -19.96 -10.11 -12.13
N CYS A 16 -19.67 -8.81 -12.17
CA CYS A 16 -20.67 -7.75 -12.14
C CYS A 16 -20.35 -6.71 -13.22
N SER A 17 -21.38 -6.22 -13.90
CA SER A 17 -21.26 -5.12 -14.87
C SER A 17 -22.15 -3.95 -14.47
N ALA A 18 -21.60 -2.74 -14.51
CA ALA A 18 -22.35 -1.50 -14.47
C ALA A 18 -22.62 -1.03 -15.90
N PHE A 19 -23.88 -0.68 -16.23
CA PHE A 19 -24.28 -0.19 -17.55
C PHE A 19 -25.28 0.97 -17.40
N LEU A 20 -25.41 1.80 -18.44
CA LEU A 20 -26.47 2.81 -18.49
C LEU A 20 -27.75 2.16 -19.01
N ASP A 21 -28.77 2.09 -18.17
CA ASP A 21 -30.08 1.60 -18.55
C ASP A 21 -30.73 2.58 -19.54
N ARG A 22 -31.15 2.08 -20.71
CA ARG A 22 -31.65 2.91 -21.81
C ARG A 22 -33.04 3.51 -21.53
N GLN A 23 -33.83 2.90 -20.65
CA GLN A 23 -35.18 3.36 -20.34
C GLN A 23 -35.16 4.47 -19.28
N THR A 24 -34.29 4.31 -18.28
CA THR A 24 -34.21 5.21 -17.12
C THR A 24 -33.08 6.23 -17.23
N GLY A 25 -32.08 5.99 -18.08
CA GLY A 25 -30.85 6.78 -18.17
C GLY A 25 -29.91 6.63 -16.97
N LYS A 26 -30.21 5.70 -16.03
CA LYS A 26 -29.46 5.53 -14.78
C LYS A 26 -28.38 4.46 -14.91
N LEU A 27 -27.29 4.64 -14.17
CA LEU A 27 -26.29 3.59 -13.98
C LEU A 27 -26.90 2.46 -13.16
N THR A 28 -26.87 1.25 -13.70
CA THR A 28 -27.47 0.05 -13.09
C THR A 28 -26.44 -1.07 -13.04
N LEU A 29 -26.48 -1.86 -11.97
CA LEU A 29 -25.64 -3.05 -11.80
C LEU A 29 -26.38 -4.31 -12.25
N ALA A 30 -25.67 -5.22 -12.90
CA ALA A 30 -26.18 -6.55 -13.24
C ALA A 30 -25.11 -7.61 -13.03
N ASN A 31 -25.53 -8.77 -12.53
CA ASN A 31 -24.67 -9.94 -12.44
C ASN A 31 -24.30 -10.44 -13.83
N GLY A 32 -23.05 -10.88 -13.99
CA GLY A 32 -22.46 -11.35 -15.24
C GLY A 32 -21.83 -10.24 -16.08
N PHE A 33 -21.10 -10.67 -17.11
CA PHE A 33 -20.51 -9.78 -18.10
C PHE A 33 -21.59 -9.23 -19.05
N ARG A 34 -21.51 -7.94 -19.35
CA ARG A 34 -22.32 -7.29 -20.38
C ARG A 34 -21.44 -6.55 -21.38
N PRO A 35 -21.69 -6.63 -22.70
CA PRO A 35 -20.86 -5.95 -23.70
C PRO A 35 -21.07 -4.42 -23.76
N ASP A 36 -22.17 -3.91 -23.21
CA ASP A 36 -22.50 -2.48 -23.10
C ASP A 36 -22.07 -1.87 -21.75
N PHE A 37 -21.14 -2.52 -21.05
CA PHE A 37 -20.63 -2.05 -19.76
C PHE A 37 -19.99 -0.65 -19.83
N VAL A 38 -20.24 0.14 -18.80
CA VAL A 38 -19.42 1.29 -18.38
C VAL A 38 -18.18 0.79 -17.64
N ALA A 39 -18.40 -0.10 -16.68
CA ALA A 39 -17.36 -0.83 -15.96
C ALA A 39 -17.83 -2.26 -15.70
N TRP A 40 -16.91 -3.20 -15.55
CA TRP A 40 -17.21 -4.54 -15.05
C TRP A 40 -16.07 -5.03 -14.17
N ALA A 41 -16.41 -5.92 -13.24
CA ALA A 41 -15.48 -6.55 -12.33
C ALA A 41 -15.53 -8.08 -12.44
N ASN A 42 -14.38 -8.71 -12.30
CA ASN A 42 -14.20 -10.15 -12.12
C ASN A 42 -13.54 -10.38 -10.76
N PHE A 43 -14.16 -11.17 -9.90
CA PHE A 43 -13.68 -11.42 -8.56
C PHE A 43 -13.60 -12.91 -8.26
N THR A 44 -12.50 -13.35 -7.67
CA THR A 44 -12.32 -14.74 -7.22
C THR A 44 -11.75 -14.71 -5.81
N ASP A 45 -12.49 -15.26 -4.85
CA ASP A 45 -12.00 -15.40 -3.48
C ASP A 45 -11.31 -16.75 -3.27
N GLU A 46 -10.01 -16.70 -2.95
CA GLU A 46 -9.20 -17.88 -2.59
C GLU A 46 -8.47 -17.69 -1.25
N ILE A 47 -8.97 -16.81 -0.37
CA ILE A 47 -8.31 -16.51 0.91
C ILE A 47 -8.07 -17.78 1.74
N LYS A 48 -8.99 -18.74 1.71
CA LYS A 48 -8.84 -20.01 2.44
C LYS A 48 -7.74 -20.92 1.89
N GLN A 49 -7.39 -20.79 0.62
CA GLN A 49 -6.43 -21.65 -0.07
C GLN A 49 -5.05 -21.00 -0.18
N THR A 50 -5.01 -19.70 -0.49
CA THR A 50 -3.79 -18.97 -0.83
C THR A 50 -3.54 -17.75 0.07
N GLY A 51 -4.53 -17.36 0.87
CA GLY A 51 -4.52 -16.12 1.65
C GLY A 51 -4.77 -14.87 0.80
N TRP A 52 -5.18 -15.00 -0.47
CA TRP A 52 -5.49 -13.90 -1.37
C TRP A 52 -6.85 -14.10 -2.04
N SER A 53 -7.59 -13.01 -2.25
CA SER A 53 -8.59 -12.91 -3.32
C SER A 53 -7.99 -12.15 -4.50
N TYR A 54 -8.65 -12.22 -5.66
CA TYR A 54 -8.21 -11.59 -6.90
C TYR A 54 -9.36 -10.78 -7.49
N LEU A 55 -9.08 -9.55 -7.89
CA LEU A 55 -10.06 -8.62 -8.47
C LEU A 55 -9.50 -8.00 -9.75
N GLU A 56 -10.25 -8.09 -10.83
CA GLU A 56 -10.01 -7.32 -12.04
C GLU A 56 -11.16 -6.36 -12.27
N VAL A 57 -10.87 -5.07 -12.51
CA VAL A 57 -11.89 -4.07 -12.87
C VAL A 57 -11.49 -3.42 -14.18
N THR A 58 -12.41 -3.39 -15.14
CA THR A 58 -12.18 -2.79 -16.46
C THR A 58 -13.24 -1.74 -16.74
N THR A 59 -12.84 -0.58 -17.27
CA THR A 59 -13.76 0.46 -17.72
C THR A 59 -13.75 0.60 -19.24
N SER A 60 -14.85 1.13 -19.79
CA SER A 60 -15.03 1.34 -21.23
C SER A 60 -14.80 2.80 -21.60
N GLY A 61 -13.83 3.05 -22.50
CA GLY A 61 -13.52 4.39 -23.04
C GLY A 61 -14.64 5.05 -23.86
N ARG A 62 -15.74 4.32 -24.13
CA ARG A 62 -16.97 4.85 -24.76
C ARG A 62 -17.71 5.87 -23.89
N TYR A 63 -17.42 5.91 -22.59
CA TYR A 63 -18.07 6.80 -21.63
C TYR A 63 -17.10 7.87 -21.12
N ASN A 64 -17.63 8.94 -20.55
CA ASN A 64 -16.79 9.94 -19.89
C ASN A 64 -16.12 9.35 -18.64
N ASP A 65 -14.93 9.83 -18.32
CA ASP A 65 -14.08 9.27 -17.26
C ASP A 65 -14.75 9.33 -15.88
N SER A 66 -15.60 10.33 -15.63
CA SER A 66 -16.31 10.49 -14.35
C SER A 66 -17.27 9.34 -14.10
N LEU A 67 -18.05 8.99 -15.11
CA LEU A 67 -18.97 7.86 -15.07
C LEU A 67 -18.19 6.54 -14.99
N GLN A 68 -17.08 6.43 -15.72
CA GLN A 68 -16.20 5.26 -15.63
C GLN A 68 -15.66 5.07 -14.21
N ALA A 69 -15.14 6.12 -13.57
CA ALA A 69 -14.55 6.05 -12.23
C ALA A 69 -15.59 5.67 -11.17
N TYR A 70 -16.75 6.34 -11.18
CA TYR A 70 -17.86 6.00 -10.29
C TYR A 70 -18.33 4.55 -10.48
N ALA A 71 -18.50 4.12 -11.73
CA ALA A 71 -18.89 2.75 -12.05
C ALA A 71 -17.84 1.72 -11.63
N ALA A 72 -16.54 2.04 -11.73
CA ALA A 72 -15.45 1.16 -11.30
C ALA A 72 -15.53 0.86 -9.79
N GLY A 73 -15.75 1.91 -8.97
CA GLY A 73 -15.99 1.73 -7.54
C GLY A 73 -17.24 0.90 -7.26
N ALA A 74 -18.33 1.15 -8.00
CA ALA A 74 -19.58 0.43 -7.81
C ALA A 74 -19.47 -1.07 -8.12
N VAL A 75 -18.86 -1.46 -9.25
CA VAL A 75 -18.69 -2.88 -9.58
C VAL A 75 -17.74 -3.60 -8.64
N GLU A 76 -16.71 -2.91 -8.12
CA GLU A 76 -15.82 -3.46 -7.09
C GLU A 76 -16.58 -3.73 -5.79
N ALA A 77 -17.35 -2.77 -5.30
CA ALA A 77 -18.16 -2.96 -4.10
C ALA A 77 -19.18 -4.08 -4.30
N ALA A 78 -19.82 -4.16 -5.46
CA ALA A 78 -20.81 -5.20 -5.74
C ALA A 78 -20.25 -6.61 -5.60
N VAL A 79 -19.08 -6.90 -6.18
CA VAL A 79 -18.47 -8.25 -6.11
C VAL A 79 -17.78 -8.51 -4.76
N THR A 80 -17.17 -7.51 -4.13
CA THR A 80 -16.49 -7.70 -2.84
C THR A 80 -17.46 -7.72 -1.64
N SER A 81 -18.66 -7.13 -1.77
CA SER A 81 -19.73 -7.23 -0.76
C SER A 81 -20.45 -8.57 -0.80
N GLN A 82 -20.63 -9.15 -1.99
CA GLN A 82 -21.23 -10.49 -2.14
C GLN A 82 -20.41 -11.53 -1.37
N ALA A 83 -19.09 -11.41 -1.41
CA ALA A 83 -18.16 -12.21 -0.61
C ALA A 83 -18.02 -11.76 0.87
N SER A 84 -18.83 -10.82 1.35
CA SER A 84 -18.78 -10.22 2.70
C SER A 84 -17.47 -9.51 3.09
N LEU A 85 -16.45 -9.51 2.21
CA LEU A 85 -15.10 -9.02 2.54
C LEU A 85 -15.06 -7.55 2.93
N LEU A 86 -15.89 -6.70 2.32
CA LEU A 86 -15.96 -5.28 2.69
C LEU A 86 -16.41 -5.09 4.15
N TYR A 87 -17.47 -5.79 4.53
CA TYR A 87 -18.00 -5.75 5.89
C TYR A 87 -17.00 -6.34 6.89
N GLU A 88 -16.47 -7.53 6.60
CA GLU A 88 -15.51 -8.21 7.47
C GLU A 88 -14.24 -7.37 7.69
N HIS A 89 -13.71 -6.76 6.62
CA HIS A 89 -12.55 -5.89 6.73
C HIS A 89 -12.85 -4.62 7.54
N TRP A 90 -14.01 -3.99 7.33
CA TRP A 90 -14.46 -2.86 8.14
C TRP A 90 -14.54 -3.22 9.63
N MET A 91 -15.12 -4.39 9.95
CA MET A 91 -15.25 -4.87 11.32
C MET A 91 -13.89 -5.16 11.97
N ASN A 92 -12.93 -5.67 11.20
CA ASN A 92 -11.60 -5.97 11.70
C ASN A 92 -10.74 -4.72 11.93
N THR A 93 -10.98 -3.64 11.17
CA THR A 93 -10.07 -2.48 11.10
C THR A 93 -10.69 -1.17 11.58
N MET A 94 -11.87 -0.78 11.08
CA MET A 94 -12.37 0.61 11.17
C MET A 94 -13.60 0.80 12.08
N VAL A 95 -14.38 -0.26 12.40
CA VAL A 95 -15.68 -0.14 13.11
C VAL A 95 -15.61 0.64 14.44
N GLY A 96 -14.45 0.64 15.11
CA GLY A 96 -14.22 1.36 16.36
C GLY A 96 -13.48 2.69 16.23
N TYR A 97 -13.16 3.16 15.02
CA TYR A 97 -12.38 4.37 14.80
C TYR A 97 -13.30 5.59 14.70
N CYS A 98 -13.26 6.47 15.71
CA CYS A 98 -14.19 7.61 15.85
C CYS A 98 -15.69 7.24 15.71
N GLY A 99 -16.05 5.99 16.04
CA GLY A 99 -17.42 5.50 16.02
C GLY A 99 -18.29 6.03 17.17
N PRO A 100 -19.62 5.79 17.12
CA PRO A 100 -20.61 6.41 18.00
C PRO A 100 -20.43 6.06 19.48
N PHE A 101 -19.80 4.92 19.81
CA PHE A 101 -19.57 4.49 21.19
C PHE A 101 -18.25 5.00 21.80
N LYS A 102 -17.35 5.56 20.98
CA LYS A 102 -16.16 6.31 21.45
C LYS A 102 -16.39 7.82 21.37
N TYR A 103 -17.64 8.23 21.62
CA TYR A 103 -18.18 9.59 21.58
C TYR A 103 -17.10 10.67 21.59
N GLU A 104 -16.97 11.36 20.46
CA GLU A 104 -16.54 12.76 20.38
C GLU A 104 -15.34 13.14 21.25
N SER A 105 -14.30 12.30 21.27
CA SER A 105 -13.01 12.77 21.76
C SER A 105 -12.64 14.04 20.98
N GLY A 106 -12.05 15.04 21.65
CA GLY A 106 -11.63 16.28 20.98
C GLY A 106 -10.79 16.02 19.72
N TYR A 107 -10.09 14.89 19.67
CA TYR A 107 -9.42 14.38 18.47
C TYR A 107 -10.38 14.08 17.31
N CYS A 108 -11.43 13.29 17.51
CA CYS A 108 -12.36 12.91 16.44
C CYS A 108 -13.08 14.14 15.85
N LYS A 109 -13.40 15.15 16.67
CA LYS A 109 -13.92 16.43 16.16
C LYS A 109 -12.90 17.14 15.27
N ARG A 110 -11.64 17.28 15.74
CA ARG A 110 -10.56 17.88 14.95
C ARG A 110 -10.29 17.12 13.65
N LEU A 111 -10.33 15.78 13.68
CA LEU A 111 -10.16 14.95 12.50
C LEU A 111 -11.29 15.15 11.49
N LYS A 112 -12.55 15.14 11.96
CA LYS A 112 -13.71 15.41 11.10
C LYS A 112 -13.62 16.79 10.46
N ASP A 113 -13.29 17.81 11.26
CA ASP A 113 -13.13 19.19 10.79
C ASP A 113 -11.98 19.31 9.78
N TYR A 114 -10.86 18.62 10.01
CA TYR A 114 -9.73 18.55 9.07
C TYR A 114 -10.17 17.96 7.72
N ILE A 115 -10.81 16.80 7.74
CA ILE A 115 -11.24 16.09 6.54
C ILE A 115 -12.25 16.92 5.75
N ILE A 116 -13.25 17.51 6.41
CA ILE A 116 -14.27 18.34 5.74
C ILE A 116 -13.63 19.52 5.05
N ARG A 117 -12.74 20.26 5.74
CA ARG A 117 -12.05 21.41 5.15
C ARG A 117 -11.15 20.99 3.99
N ASN A 118 -10.49 19.83 4.09
CA ASN A 118 -9.64 19.31 3.03
C ASN A 118 -10.44 18.94 1.78
N LEU A 119 -11.56 18.22 1.93
CA LEU A 119 -12.44 17.88 0.82
C LEU A 119 -13.03 19.13 0.16
N GLN A 120 -13.48 20.11 0.95
CA GLN A 120 -14.00 21.39 0.43
C GLN A 120 -12.94 22.18 -0.33
N TRP A 121 -11.70 22.21 0.18
CA TRP A 121 -10.60 22.87 -0.51
C TRP A 121 -10.29 22.18 -1.84
N MET A 122 -10.20 20.84 -1.87
CA MET A 122 -10.00 20.11 -3.12
C MET A 122 -11.15 20.35 -4.12
N GLU A 123 -12.40 20.44 -3.64
CA GLU A 123 -13.54 20.78 -4.48
C GLU A 123 -13.40 22.14 -5.16
N GLN A 124 -12.97 23.17 -4.42
CA GLN A 124 -12.68 24.48 -4.99
C GLN A 124 -11.54 24.42 -6.02
N GLN A 125 -10.49 23.65 -5.74
CA GLN A 125 -9.37 23.50 -6.68
C GLN A 125 -9.79 22.78 -7.97
N MET A 126 -10.69 21.79 -7.89
CA MET A 126 -11.23 21.10 -9.07
C MET A 126 -12.00 22.03 -10.01
N GLU A 127 -12.53 23.16 -9.51
CA GLU A 127 -13.23 24.16 -10.32
C GLU A 127 -12.30 25.28 -10.84
N GLN A 128 -11.25 25.64 -10.10
CA GLN A 128 -10.57 26.94 -10.26
C GLN A 128 -9.06 26.86 -10.53
N ALA A 129 -8.41 25.71 -10.38
CA ALA A 129 -6.95 25.64 -10.38
C ALA A 129 -6.31 25.50 -11.78
N ASP A 130 -5.05 25.95 -11.89
CA ASP A 130 -4.26 26.02 -13.13
C ASP A 130 -3.69 24.66 -13.62
N ASP A 131 -4.05 23.55 -12.97
CA ASP A 131 -3.59 22.19 -13.31
C ASP A 131 -4.77 21.23 -13.56
N PRO A 132 -5.44 21.34 -14.71
CA PRO A 132 -6.65 20.58 -15.00
C PRO A 132 -6.41 19.07 -15.11
N GLU A 133 -5.19 18.62 -15.47
CA GLU A 133 -4.86 17.19 -15.49
C GLU A 133 -4.84 16.63 -14.07
N TYR A 134 -4.10 17.27 -13.15
CA TYR A 134 -3.99 16.82 -11.77
C TYR A 134 -5.35 16.76 -11.07
N TRP A 135 -6.12 17.85 -11.17
CA TRP A 135 -7.41 17.96 -10.48
C TRP A 135 -8.50 17.09 -11.10
N HIS A 136 -8.44 16.80 -12.41
CA HIS A 136 -9.28 15.77 -13.02
C HIS A 136 -9.03 14.41 -12.38
N GLN A 137 -7.75 14.00 -12.23
CA GLN A 137 -7.42 12.71 -11.62
C GLN A 137 -7.83 12.62 -10.15
N ILE A 138 -7.74 13.71 -9.39
CA ILE A 138 -8.27 13.79 -8.02
C ILE A 138 -9.78 13.56 -8.02
N ARG A 139 -10.52 14.24 -8.91
CA ARG A 139 -11.97 14.06 -9.05
C ARG A 139 -12.33 12.61 -9.36
N LEU A 140 -11.60 11.95 -10.27
CA LEU A 140 -11.83 10.55 -10.60
C LEU A 140 -11.59 9.62 -9.42
N ALA A 141 -10.53 9.83 -8.63
CA ALA A 141 -10.29 9.02 -7.43
C ALA A 141 -11.41 9.18 -6.39
N LEU A 142 -11.87 10.41 -6.14
CA LEU A 142 -12.98 10.68 -5.22
C LEU A 142 -14.32 10.11 -5.73
N LEU A 143 -14.58 10.14 -7.04
CA LEU A 143 -15.75 9.49 -7.63
C LEU A 143 -15.70 7.97 -7.55
N GLN A 144 -14.52 7.35 -7.72
CA GLN A 144 -14.35 5.92 -7.52
C GLN A 144 -14.66 5.52 -6.08
N LEU A 145 -14.16 6.28 -5.09
CA LEU A 145 -14.51 6.08 -3.68
C LEU A 145 -16.01 6.24 -3.43
N ARG A 146 -16.62 7.27 -4.03
CA ARG A 146 -18.06 7.52 -3.91
C ARG A 146 -18.89 6.38 -4.49
N GLY A 147 -18.53 5.87 -5.67
CA GLY A 147 -19.21 4.75 -6.29
C GLY A 147 -19.09 3.46 -5.48
N LEU A 148 -17.94 3.23 -4.85
CA LEU A 148 -17.73 2.13 -3.91
C LEU A 148 -18.69 2.22 -2.71
N GLU A 149 -18.77 3.38 -2.06
CA GLU A 149 -19.64 3.59 -0.90
C GLU A 149 -21.13 3.56 -1.24
N ASP A 150 -21.54 4.22 -2.33
CA ASP A 150 -22.94 4.22 -2.77
C ASP A 150 -23.40 2.80 -3.15
N SER A 151 -22.55 2.03 -3.83
CA SER A 151 -22.90 0.66 -4.20
C SER A 151 -22.95 -0.29 -3.01
N TYR A 152 -22.10 -0.13 -2.00
CA TYR A 152 -22.19 -0.91 -0.76
C TYR A 152 -23.50 -0.65 -0.01
N ASN A 153 -24.02 0.57 -0.11
CA ASN A 153 -25.27 1.00 0.54
C ASN A 153 -26.52 0.79 -0.34
N ASP A 154 -26.43 0.08 -1.47
CA ASP A 154 -27.52 -0.11 -2.44
C ASP A 154 -28.13 1.21 -2.96
N GLN A 155 -27.31 2.25 -3.09
CA GLN A 155 -27.70 3.62 -3.41
C GLN A 155 -26.96 4.18 -4.65
N VAL A 156 -26.67 3.32 -5.65
CA VAL A 156 -26.00 3.72 -6.89
C VAL A 156 -26.78 4.87 -7.56
N ALA A 157 -26.20 6.07 -7.50
CA ALA A 157 -26.75 7.32 -7.99
C ALA A 157 -25.60 8.25 -8.41
N PHE A 158 -25.20 8.16 -9.68
CA PHE A 158 -24.09 8.95 -10.22
C PHE A 158 -24.34 10.48 -10.05
N PRO A 159 -23.42 11.22 -9.40
CA PRO A 159 -23.58 12.65 -9.20
C PRO A 159 -23.29 13.43 -10.50
N SER A 160 -24.17 14.34 -10.88
CA SER A 160 -24.03 15.18 -12.08
C SER A 160 -23.21 16.47 -11.85
N GLY A 161 -22.68 16.70 -10.65
CA GLY A 161 -21.97 17.92 -10.27
C GLY A 161 -21.12 17.73 -9.01
N GLN A 162 -21.26 18.67 -8.07
CA GLN A 162 -20.66 18.59 -6.73
C GLN A 162 -21.16 17.35 -5.98
N PHE A 163 -20.30 16.77 -5.15
CA PHE A 163 -20.62 15.59 -4.36
C PHE A 163 -19.86 15.59 -3.05
N SER A 164 -20.46 15.00 -2.03
CA SER A 164 -19.83 14.83 -0.73
C SER A 164 -19.19 13.45 -0.60
N VAL A 165 -18.10 13.38 0.15
CA VAL A 165 -17.51 12.13 0.64
C VAL A 165 -17.72 12.08 2.15
N ASN A 166 -18.20 10.97 2.68
CA ASN A 166 -18.42 10.82 4.12
C ASN A 166 -17.06 10.77 4.86
N PRO A 167 -16.75 11.72 5.76
CA PRO A 167 -15.46 11.77 6.45
C PRO A 167 -15.12 10.50 7.25
N PHE A 168 -16.14 9.83 7.79
CA PHE A 168 -15.99 8.58 8.56
C PHE A 168 -16.68 7.39 7.89
N GLY A 169 -16.88 7.49 6.57
CA GLY A 169 -17.32 6.39 5.74
C GLY A 169 -16.12 5.60 5.18
N PHE A 170 -16.25 5.14 3.94
CA PHE A 170 -15.17 4.39 3.26
C PHE A 170 -13.91 5.21 2.98
N LEU A 171 -13.91 6.52 3.21
CA LEU A 171 -12.69 7.31 3.25
C LEU A 171 -11.70 6.78 4.29
N LEU A 172 -12.17 6.25 5.43
CA LEU A 172 -11.28 5.67 6.45
C LEU A 172 -10.48 4.47 5.96
N PHE A 173 -11.00 3.67 5.02
CA PHE A 173 -10.22 2.61 4.37
C PHE A 173 -9.04 3.15 3.56
N GLN A 174 -9.12 4.40 3.09
CA GLN A 174 -8.06 5.03 2.29
C GLN A 174 -7.02 5.72 3.18
N MET A 175 -7.46 6.26 4.32
CA MET A 175 -6.64 7.09 5.19
C MET A 175 -5.75 6.30 6.16
N GLY A 176 -5.68 4.96 6.07
CA GLY A 176 -4.97 4.12 7.05
C GLY A 176 -3.56 4.62 7.41
N GLY A 177 -2.72 4.89 6.40
CA GLY A 177 -1.39 5.44 6.61
C GLY A 177 -1.37 6.95 6.91
N ASP A 178 -2.25 7.75 6.30
CA ASP A 178 -2.37 9.18 6.62
C ASP A 178 -2.75 9.43 8.09
N LEU A 179 -3.58 8.55 8.66
CA LEU A 179 -4.01 8.60 10.06
C LEU A 179 -2.83 8.44 11.04
N GLU A 180 -1.76 7.73 10.66
CA GLU A 180 -0.60 7.60 11.54
C GLU A 180 0.02 8.95 11.91
N ASP A 181 0.13 9.84 10.94
CA ASP A 181 0.66 11.20 11.12
C ASP A 181 -0.43 12.17 11.60
N LEU A 182 -1.66 12.07 11.10
CA LEU A 182 -2.78 12.94 11.52
C LEU A 182 -3.13 12.76 13.00
N GLU A 183 -3.00 11.57 13.56
CA GLU A 183 -3.18 11.35 15.00
C GLU A 183 -2.24 12.20 15.84
N ALA A 184 -0.96 12.26 15.46
CA ALA A 184 0.03 13.09 16.13
C ALA A 184 -0.20 14.59 15.86
N ALA A 185 -0.41 14.98 14.61
CA ALA A 185 -0.63 16.36 14.21
C ALA A 185 -1.89 16.98 14.86
N LEU A 186 -2.93 16.17 15.08
CA LEU A 186 -4.18 16.57 15.72
C LEU A 186 -4.21 16.23 17.21
N ASN A 187 -3.07 15.99 17.85
CA ASN A 187 -2.93 15.81 19.30
C ASN A 187 -3.87 14.74 19.89
N LYS A 188 -3.92 13.55 19.27
CA LYS A 188 -4.60 12.40 19.87
C LYS A 188 -3.81 11.94 21.12
N SER A 189 -4.51 11.69 22.22
CA SER A 189 -3.90 11.34 23.50
C SER A 189 -3.22 9.97 23.50
N SER A 190 -3.71 9.03 22.69
CA SER A 190 -3.15 7.70 22.52
C SER A 190 -3.02 7.39 21.03
N LEU A 191 -1.78 7.33 20.55
CA LEU A 191 -1.47 7.07 19.15
C LEU A 191 -1.61 5.58 18.85
N SER A 192 -2.19 5.25 17.70
CA SER A 192 -2.31 3.88 17.19
C SER A 192 -0.95 3.36 16.77
N ARG A 193 -0.12 4.21 16.14
CA ARG A 193 1.27 3.89 15.82
C ARG A 193 2.15 4.04 17.06
N THR A 194 2.85 2.97 17.39
CA THR A 194 3.79 2.94 18.50
C THR A 194 5.18 3.44 18.07
N LEU A 195 5.92 4.08 18.98
CA LEU A 195 7.30 4.53 18.71
C LEU A 195 8.17 3.39 18.17
N GLY A 196 8.82 3.67 17.04
CA GLY A 196 9.67 2.73 16.32
C GLY A 196 8.90 1.70 15.50
N SER A 197 7.56 1.73 15.44
CA SER A 197 6.86 0.76 14.60
C SER A 197 7.31 0.94 13.16
N GLY A 198 7.97 -0.08 12.63
CA GLY A 198 8.20 -0.20 11.21
C GLY A 198 6.88 -0.43 10.49
N SER A 199 6.88 -0.19 9.18
CA SER A 199 5.71 -0.40 8.32
C SER A 199 6.03 -1.33 7.18
N CYS A 200 7.27 -1.44 6.69
CA CYS A 200 7.60 -2.24 5.51
C CYS A 200 9.10 -2.53 5.41
N SER A 201 9.47 -3.56 4.64
CA SER A 201 10.83 -3.77 4.13
C SER A 201 10.78 -3.93 2.61
N ALA A 202 11.72 -3.33 1.86
CA ALA A 202 11.80 -3.47 0.41
C ALA A 202 13.23 -3.74 -0.07
N LEU A 203 13.35 -4.48 -1.17
CA LEU A 203 14.62 -4.79 -1.83
C LEU A 203 14.48 -4.73 -3.35
N ILE A 204 15.31 -3.90 -3.97
CA ILE A 204 15.56 -3.88 -5.41
C ILE A 204 16.91 -4.56 -5.62
N LYS A 205 16.94 -5.67 -6.36
CA LYS A 205 18.17 -6.45 -6.57
C LYS A 205 18.48 -6.59 -8.05
N LEU A 206 19.67 -6.12 -8.42
CA LEU A 206 20.26 -6.41 -9.72
C LEU A 206 21.01 -7.75 -9.65
N LEU A 207 20.57 -8.74 -10.42
CA LEU A 207 21.17 -10.08 -10.39
C LEU A 207 22.55 -10.12 -11.07
N PRO A 208 23.42 -11.10 -10.74
CA PRO A 208 24.75 -11.20 -11.32
C PRO A 208 24.74 -11.17 -12.86
N GLY A 209 25.61 -10.34 -13.44
CA GLY A 209 25.66 -10.10 -14.89
C GLY A 209 24.52 -9.24 -15.43
N ASN A 210 23.78 -8.54 -14.56
CA ASN A 210 22.63 -7.71 -14.91
C ASN A 210 21.55 -8.47 -15.70
N ARG A 211 21.47 -9.79 -15.51
CA ARG A 211 20.57 -10.67 -16.28
C ARG A 211 19.09 -10.40 -16.00
N GLU A 212 18.80 -9.86 -14.83
CA GLU A 212 17.46 -9.60 -14.35
C GLU A 212 17.53 -8.56 -13.21
N LEU A 213 16.45 -7.81 -13.02
CA LEU A 213 16.22 -6.87 -11.93
C LEU A 213 14.97 -7.33 -11.18
N LEU A 214 15.15 -7.70 -9.91
CA LEU A 214 14.06 -8.12 -9.03
C LEU A 214 13.64 -6.96 -8.14
N VAL A 215 12.35 -6.81 -7.92
CA VAL A 215 11.76 -5.78 -7.06
C VAL A 215 10.80 -6.44 -6.10
N SER A 216 11.07 -6.35 -4.80
CA SER A 216 10.27 -6.99 -3.76
C SER A 216 9.93 -6.07 -2.60
N HIS A 217 8.75 -6.27 -2.04
CA HIS A 217 8.19 -5.54 -0.92
C HIS A 217 7.53 -6.48 0.08
N VAL A 218 7.69 -6.20 1.37
CA VAL A 218 7.12 -6.94 2.50
C VAL A 218 6.39 -5.92 3.38
N THR A 219 5.06 -5.96 3.37
CA THR A 219 4.26 -5.10 4.23
C THR A 219 4.34 -5.57 5.66
N TRP A 220 4.53 -4.66 6.61
CA TRP A 220 4.32 -4.89 8.03
C TRP A 220 3.06 -4.13 8.48
N ASN A 221 2.10 -4.86 9.03
CA ASN A 221 0.85 -4.26 9.46
C ASN A 221 0.29 -5.04 10.66
N ASN A 222 -0.78 -4.51 11.26
CA ASN A 222 -1.58 -5.25 12.21
C ASN A 222 -2.20 -6.48 11.54
N TYR A 223 -2.16 -7.62 12.22
CA TYR A 223 -2.67 -8.89 11.71
C TYR A 223 -4.17 -8.87 11.42
N GLN A 224 -4.94 -7.96 12.02
CA GLN A 224 -6.37 -7.76 11.71
C GLN A 224 -6.62 -7.23 10.29
N SER A 225 -5.59 -6.71 9.60
CA SER A 225 -5.69 -6.23 8.22
C SER A 225 -5.59 -7.34 7.17
N MET A 226 -5.32 -8.59 7.54
CA MET A 226 -4.91 -9.65 6.61
C MET A 226 -6.03 -10.21 5.68
N LEU A 227 -7.17 -9.56 5.53
CA LEU A 227 -8.02 -9.80 4.35
C LEU A 227 -7.39 -9.09 3.15
N ARG A 228 -6.93 -9.87 2.17
CA ARG A 228 -6.09 -9.36 1.08
C ARG A 228 -6.70 -9.59 -0.28
N ILE A 229 -6.60 -8.59 -1.15
CA ILE A 229 -7.03 -8.68 -2.55
C ILE A 229 -5.88 -8.23 -3.45
N MET A 230 -5.45 -9.08 -4.37
CA MET A 230 -4.64 -8.67 -5.51
C MET A 230 -5.55 -8.02 -6.55
N LYS A 231 -5.31 -6.75 -6.86
CA LYS A 231 -6.16 -5.97 -7.76
C LYS A 231 -5.46 -5.67 -9.06
N LYS A 232 -6.18 -5.78 -10.17
CA LYS A 232 -5.77 -5.23 -11.47
C LYS A 232 -6.88 -4.34 -12.01
N TYR A 233 -6.55 -3.07 -12.16
CA TYR A 233 -7.42 -2.10 -12.83
C TYR A 233 -6.96 -1.90 -14.27
N SER A 234 -7.91 -1.88 -15.20
CA SER A 234 -7.70 -1.54 -16.61
C SER A 234 -8.67 -0.42 -16.98
N PHE A 235 -8.23 0.81 -16.73
CA PHE A 235 -9.05 2.00 -16.87
C PHE A 235 -8.75 2.74 -18.17
N ALA A 236 -9.80 3.07 -18.91
CA ALA A 236 -9.75 3.89 -20.11
C ALA A 236 -9.92 5.40 -19.79
N PHE A 237 -9.29 5.86 -18.71
CA PHE A 237 -9.31 7.28 -18.33
C PHE A 237 -8.37 8.09 -19.24
N ARG A 238 -8.71 9.37 -19.42
CA ARG A 238 -7.90 10.36 -20.10
C ARG A 238 -7.17 11.22 -19.07
N LYS A 239 -6.12 11.93 -19.50
CA LYS A 239 -5.38 12.84 -18.61
C LYS A 239 -6.24 14.00 -18.12
N SER A 240 -7.07 14.56 -18.98
CA SER A 240 -8.05 15.60 -18.67
C SER A 240 -9.30 15.45 -19.55
N PRO A 241 -10.41 16.14 -19.24
CA PRO A 241 -11.61 16.11 -20.06
C PRO A 241 -11.44 16.70 -21.47
N GLN A 242 -10.42 17.55 -21.68
CA GLN A 242 -10.22 18.32 -22.92
C GLN A 242 -9.31 17.62 -23.93
N VAL A 243 -8.54 16.61 -23.50
CA VAL A 243 -7.60 15.89 -24.37
C VAL A 243 -8.02 14.43 -24.50
N GLU A 244 -7.85 13.85 -25.69
CA GLU A 244 -8.15 12.43 -25.90
C GLU A 244 -7.03 11.50 -25.41
N ASP A 245 -5.89 12.06 -24.99
CA ASP A 245 -4.74 11.31 -24.49
C ASP A 245 -5.11 10.43 -23.28
N PRO A 246 -4.88 9.11 -23.35
CA PRO A 246 -5.06 8.24 -22.20
C PRO A 246 -4.00 8.52 -21.13
N ILE A 247 -4.34 8.21 -19.88
CA ILE A 247 -3.35 8.19 -18.79
C ILE A 247 -2.29 7.11 -19.06
N PRO A 248 -0.98 7.39 -18.84
CA PRO A 248 0.07 6.38 -19.00
C PRO A 248 -0.09 5.14 -18.13
N GLY A 249 -0.58 5.31 -16.89
CA GLY A 249 -0.86 4.22 -15.94
C GLY A 249 -2.30 3.71 -16.00
N GLY A 250 -2.86 3.54 -17.21
CA GLY A 250 -4.24 3.08 -17.41
C GLY A 250 -4.49 1.67 -16.90
N THR A 251 -3.51 0.77 -17.03
CA THR A 251 -3.50 -0.54 -16.36
C THR A 251 -2.54 -0.54 -15.18
N GLN A 252 -3.00 -1.05 -14.03
CA GLN A 252 -2.26 -1.12 -12.77
C GLN A 252 -2.57 -2.45 -12.08
N ALA A 253 -1.54 -3.16 -11.62
CA ALA A 253 -1.67 -4.37 -10.81
C ALA A 253 -0.98 -4.19 -9.46
N PHE A 254 -1.66 -4.46 -8.36
CA PHE A 254 -1.17 -4.12 -7.02
C PHE A 254 -1.79 -4.98 -5.93
N SER A 255 -1.07 -5.14 -4.81
CA SER A 255 -1.58 -5.78 -3.61
C SER A 255 -2.41 -4.79 -2.80
N SER A 256 -3.55 -5.21 -2.27
CA SER A 256 -4.55 -4.31 -1.68
C SER A 256 -5.38 -5.01 -0.60
N TYR A 257 -6.36 -4.27 -0.09
CA TYR A 257 -7.35 -4.69 0.89
C TYR A 257 -8.79 -4.51 0.35
N PRO A 258 -9.79 -5.18 0.92
CA PRO A 258 -11.20 -4.89 0.66
C PRO A 258 -11.51 -3.41 0.99
N GLY A 259 -12.12 -2.70 0.06
CA GLY A 259 -12.55 -1.30 0.25
C GLY A 259 -11.48 -0.25 0.04
N SER A 260 -10.19 -0.59 0.09
CA SER A 260 -9.10 0.32 -0.30
C SER A 260 -8.96 0.36 -1.82
N ILE A 261 -9.20 1.50 -2.46
CA ILE A 261 -9.12 1.65 -3.94
C ILE A 261 -7.69 1.93 -4.45
N PHE A 262 -6.71 1.76 -3.56
CA PHE A 262 -5.28 1.85 -3.76
C PHE A 262 -4.61 0.74 -2.93
N SER A 263 -3.30 0.54 -3.04
CA SER A 263 -2.57 -0.55 -2.38
C SER A 263 -2.56 -0.42 -0.86
N GLY A 264 -2.03 0.70 -0.33
CA GLY A 264 -1.84 0.90 1.12
C GLY A 264 -0.76 0.01 1.74
N ASP A 265 -0.05 -0.78 0.91
CA ASP A 265 1.11 -1.55 1.32
C ASP A 265 2.40 -0.71 1.38
N ASP A 266 2.88 -0.07 0.30
CA ASP A 266 2.40 -0.03 -1.10
C ASP A 266 3.27 -0.83 -2.11
N PHE A 267 2.64 -1.48 -3.11
CA PHE A 267 3.34 -2.12 -4.25
C PHE A 267 2.47 -2.13 -5.53
N TYR A 268 2.96 -1.53 -6.62
CA TYR A 268 2.25 -1.44 -7.91
C TYR A 268 3.14 -1.81 -9.10
N ILE A 269 2.53 -2.46 -10.09
CA ILE A 269 3.06 -2.64 -11.46
C ILE A 269 2.17 -1.84 -12.41
N LEU A 270 2.77 -0.89 -13.14
CA LEU A 270 2.05 0.09 -13.95
C LEU A 270 2.34 -0.11 -15.44
N SER A 271 1.30 0.07 -16.26
CA SER A 271 1.39 0.03 -17.74
C SER A 271 2.34 1.05 -18.36
N SER A 272 2.70 2.10 -17.61
CA SER A 272 3.72 3.08 -18.00
C SER A 272 5.14 2.51 -17.99
N GLY A 273 5.34 1.27 -17.55
CA GLY A 273 6.65 0.62 -17.40
C GLY A 273 7.25 0.78 -16.00
N LEU A 274 6.51 1.40 -15.08
CA LEU A 274 6.94 1.67 -13.72
C LEU A 274 6.52 0.56 -12.75
N VAL A 275 7.38 0.29 -11.77
CA VAL A 275 7.02 -0.36 -10.51
C VAL A 275 7.26 0.62 -9.38
N THR A 276 6.22 0.90 -8.60
CA THR A 276 6.26 1.85 -7.48
C THR A 276 5.98 1.13 -6.18
N MET A 277 6.76 1.43 -5.14
CA MET A 277 6.59 0.89 -3.80
C MET A 277 7.23 1.82 -2.78
N GLU A 278 6.90 1.68 -1.51
CA GLU A 278 7.49 2.52 -0.47
C GLU A 278 7.85 1.75 0.81
N THR A 279 8.52 2.43 1.75
CA THR A 279 8.45 2.07 3.17
C THR A 279 8.26 3.32 4.01
N THR A 280 7.34 3.28 5.00
CA THR A 280 7.01 4.42 5.85
C THR A 280 8.19 4.87 6.72
N ILE A 281 8.66 6.11 6.55
CA ILE A 281 9.72 6.71 7.37
C ILE A 281 9.16 7.51 8.56
N GLY A 282 7.90 7.95 8.49
CA GLY A 282 7.23 8.72 9.53
C GLY A 282 7.87 10.08 9.82
N ASN A 283 7.46 10.69 10.93
CA ASN A 283 8.09 11.89 11.45
C ASN A 283 8.10 11.87 12.98
N SER A 284 9.26 12.10 13.59
CA SER A 284 9.44 12.18 15.04
C SER A 284 9.73 13.60 15.54
N ASN A 285 9.71 14.60 14.64
CA ASN A 285 9.88 16.00 14.98
C ASN A 285 8.52 16.70 15.07
N PRO A 286 8.00 16.95 16.29
CA PRO A 286 6.68 17.56 16.45
C PRO A 286 6.58 19.00 15.92
N ALA A 287 7.72 19.70 15.76
CA ALA A 287 7.73 21.05 15.21
C ALA A 287 7.31 21.13 13.73
N LEU A 288 7.32 19.98 13.02
CA LEU A 288 6.90 19.90 11.63
C LEU A 288 5.39 19.73 11.46
N TRP A 289 4.64 19.35 12.50
CA TRP A 289 3.19 19.16 12.40
C TRP A 289 2.41 20.41 12.01
N LYS A 290 3.00 21.60 12.18
CA LYS A 290 2.44 22.87 11.68
C LYS A 290 2.27 22.92 10.14
N TYR A 291 2.93 22.02 9.40
CA TYR A 291 2.79 21.91 7.94
C TYR A 291 1.66 20.97 7.53
N VAL A 292 1.09 20.20 8.47
CA VAL A 292 -0.06 19.33 8.21
C VAL A 292 -1.33 20.18 8.33
N MET A 293 -1.74 20.74 7.18
CA MET A 293 -2.88 21.65 7.07
C MET A 293 -3.99 21.01 6.23
N PRO A 294 -5.27 21.33 6.49
CA PRO A 294 -6.37 20.83 5.66
C PRO A 294 -6.43 21.51 4.28
N GLU A 295 -5.94 22.74 4.16
CA GLU A 295 -5.92 23.51 2.91
C GLU A 295 -4.50 23.58 2.35
N GLY A 296 -4.35 23.55 1.02
CA GLY A 296 -3.05 23.54 0.35
C GLY A 296 -2.37 22.17 0.30
N ALA A 297 -3.05 21.11 0.75
CA ALA A 297 -2.52 19.77 0.90
C ALA A 297 -3.48 18.71 0.35
N VAL A 298 -2.96 17.70 -0.32
CA VAL A 298 -3.71 16.51 -0.75
C VAL A 298 -3.18 15.31 0.02
N MET A 299 -4.06 14.53 0.64
CA MET A 299 -3.69 13.32 1.38
C MET A 299 -2.89 12.34 0.50
N GLU A 300 -2.03 11.54 1.12
CA GLU A 300 -1.03 10.76 0.40
C GLU A 300 -1.65 9.76 -0.57
N TRP A 301 -2.68 9.03 -0.15
CA TRP A 301 -3.34 8.02 -0.98
C TRP A 301 -3.84 8.60 -2.32
N LEU A 302 -4.34 9.85 -2.31
CA LEU A 302 -4.74 10.55 -3.54
C LEU A 302 -3.53 10.91 -4.40
N ARG A 303 -2.47 11.46 -3.80
CA ARG A 303 -1.24 11.83 -4.53
C ARG A 303 -0.59 10.61 -5.16
N ASN A 304 -0.56 9.48 -4.45
CA ASN A 304 -0.11 8.18 -4.91
C ASN A 304 -0.90 7.73 -6.15
N MET A 305 -2.24 7.69 -6.06
CA MET A 305 -3.09 7.33 -7.20
C MET A 305 -2.90 8.24 -8.42
N VAL A 306 -2.81 9.56 -8.22
CA VAL A 306 -2.61 10.52 -9.31
C VAL A 306 -1.23 10.36 -9.96
N ALA A 307 -0.17 10.17 -9.16
CA ALA A 307 1.17 9.92 -9.66
C ALA A 307 1.25 8.62 -10.46
N ASN A 308 0.67 7.52 -9.96
CA ASN A 308 0.62 6.24 -10.67
C ASN A 308 -0.14 6.34 -12.01
N ARG A 309 -1.20 7.15 -12.08
CA ARG A 309 -1.96 7.38 -13.32
C ARG A 309 -1.19 8.21 -14.35
N LEU A 310 -0.59 9.34 -13.94
CA LEU A 310 -0.02 10.33 -14.86
C LEU A 310 1.45 10.09 -15.24
N ALA A 311 2.21 9.39 -14.39
CA ALA A 311 3.65 9.26 -14.57
C ALA A 311 4.05 8.47 -15.82
N ARG A 312 5.07 8.96 -16.52
CA ARG A 312 5.67 8.30 -17.70
C ARG A 312 7.07 7.73 -17.42
N ASN A 313 7.69 8.19 -16.35
CA ASN A 313 9.01 7.81 -15.88
C ASN A 313 9.14 8.19 -14.40
N GLY A 314 10.24 7.80 -13.76
CA GLY A 314 10.45 8.01 -12.33
C GLY A 314 10.47 9.48 -11.89
N SER A 315 11.12 10.37 -12.63
CA SER A 315 11.19 11.79 -12.29
C SER A 315 9.84 12.50 -12.44
N HIS A 316 9.05 12.12 -13.46
CA HIS A 316 7.69 12.61 -13.61
C HIS A 316 6.77 12.13 -12.47
N TRP A 317 6.91 10.86 -12.05
CA TRP A 317 6.19 10.34 -10.88
C TRP A 317 6.49 11.19 -9.63
N ALA A 318 7.77 11.41 -9.35
CA ALA A 318 8.21 12.22 -8.21
C ALA A 318 7.66 13.66 -8.28
N ALA A 319 7.67 14.29 -9.46
CA ALA A 319 7.15 15.64 -9.64
C ALA A 319 5.64 15.73 -9.40
N VAL A 320 4.86 14.75 -9.87
CA VAL A 320 3.40 14.71 -9.66
C VAL A 320 3.07 14.44 -8.19
N PHE A 321 3.71 13.45 -7.56
CA PHE A 321 3.49 13.11 -6.16
C PHE A 321 3.86 14.25 -5.19
N SER A 322 4.84 15.08 -5.56
CA SER A 322 5.32 16.19 -4.73
C SER A 322 4.35 17.37 -4.64
N LYS A 323 3.35 17.45 -5.53
CA LYS A 323 2.35 18.53 -5.51
C LYS A 323 1.52 18.42 -4.24
N PHE A 324 1.28 19.56 -3.58
CA PHE A 324 0.41 19.66 -2.40
C PHE A 324 0.76 18.65 -1.29
N ASN A 325 2.05 18.46 -1.00
CA ASN A 325 2.52 17.58 0.07
C ASN A 325 1.76 17.81 1.38
N SER A 326 1.08 16.77 1.88
CA SER A 326 0.30 16.82 3.12
C SER A 326 1.13 16.66 4.39
N GLY A 327 2.33 16.09 4.29
CA GLY A 327 3.09 15.68 5.48
C GLY A 327 2.45 14.52 6.24
N THR A 328 1.60 13.73 5.57
CA THR A 328 0.92 12.55 6.11
C THR A 328 1.27 11.33 5.26
N TYR A 329 1.27 10.16 5.88
CA TYR A 329 1.84 8.92 5.34
C TYR A 329 3.26 9.14 4.80
N ASN A 330 4.15 9.56 5.70
CA ASN A 330 5.50 9.99 5.34
C ASN A 330 6.39 8.79 4.96
N ASN A 331 6.73 8.68 3.67
CA ASN A 331 7.29 7.47 3.06
C ASN A 331 8.62 7.72 2.32
N GLN A 332 9.44 6.66 2.19
CA GLN A 332 10.49 6.57 1.17
C GLN A 332 9.92 5.78 -0.03
N TRP A 333 9.60 6.49 -1.11
CA TRP A 333 9.15 5.93 -2.37
C TRP A 333 10.32 5.51 -3.26
N MET A 334 10.20 4.33 -3.86
CA MET A 334 11.12 3.78 -4.85
C MET A 334 10.36 3.56 -6.15
N ILE A 335 10.80 4.23 -7.22
CA ILE A 335 10.19 4.17 -8.54
C ILE A 335 11.18 3.54 -9.49
N VAL A 336 10.93 2.26 -9.83
CA VAL A 336 11.72 1.49 -10.79
C VAL A 336 11.10 1.64 -12.17
N ASP A 337 11.87 2.12 -13.13
CA ASP A 337 11.43 2.24 -14.51
C ASP A 337 12.04 1.12 -15.38
N TYR A 338 11.26 0.06 -15.59
CA TYR A 338 11.73 -1.08 -16.38
C TYR A 338 11.91 -0.72 -17.86
N SER A 339 11.37 0.39 -18.37
CA SER A 339 11.67 0.83 -19.74
C SER A 339 13.16 1.18 -19.92
N HIS A 340 13.83 1.55 -18.84
CA HIS A 340 15.27 1.82 -18.78
C HIS A 340 16.11 0.58 -18.39
N PHE A 341 15.50 -0.60 -18.26
CA PHE A 341 16.22 -1.85 -18.00
C PHE A 341 16.36 -2.69 -19.28
N THR A 342 17.61 -3.04 -19.61
CA THR A 342 17.92 -4.06 -20.61
C THR A 342 18.79 -5.15 -19.97
N PRO A 343 18.39 -6.43 -20.01
CA PRO A 343 19.19 -7.54 -19.52
C PRO A 343 20.61 -7.55 -20.11
N GLY A 344 21.62 -7.80 -19.27
CA GLY A 344 23.03 -7.90 -19.65
C GLY A 344 23.76 -6.58 -19.87
N LYS A 345 23.07 -5.44 -20.02
CA LYS A 345 23.72 -4.13 -20.21
C LYS A 345 24.16 -3.51 -18.88
N THR A 346 25.18 -2.66 -18.89
CA THR A 346 25.75 -2.01 -17.68
C THR A 346 25.56 -0.50 -17.65
N ASP A 347 25.34 0.12 -18.81
CA ASP A 347 25.04 1.53 -19.00
C ASP A 347 23.54 1.79 -18.82
N LYS A 348 23.12 2.08 -17.59
CA LYS A 348 21.73 2.43 -17.28
C LYS A 348 21.64 3.81 -16.63
N GLU A 349 20.62 4.56 -17.02
CA GLU A 349 20.25 5.86 -16.46
C GLU A 349 18.73 5.87 -16.25
N ASN A 350 18.22 6.66 -15.30
CA ASN A 350 16.78 6.81 -15.03
C ASN A 350 16.06 5.50 -14.66
N LEU A 351 16.79 4.50 -14.16
CA LEU A 351 16.23 3.21 -13.76
C LEU A 351 15.58 3.25 -12.38
N LEU A 352 16.15 4.00 -11.44
CA LEU A 352 15.65 4.10 -10.07
C LEU A 352 15.59 5.56 -9.64
N THR A 353 14.39 6.05 -9.39
CA THR A 353 14.16 7.33 -8.69
C THR A 353 13.73 7.03 -7.25
N VAL A 354 14.34 7.72 -6.29
CA VAL A 354 13.96 7.66 -4.88
C VAL A 354 13.41 9.01 -4.45
N LEU A 355 12.31 8.99 -3.69
CA LEU A 355 11.67 10.16 -3.12
C LEU A 355 11.42 9.93 -1.63
N GLU A 356 11.68 10.92 -0.79
CA GLU A 356 11.32 10.89 0.63
C GLU A 356 10.48 12.10 1.00
N GLN A 357 9.43 11.86 1.78
CA GLN A 357 8.50 12.87 2.24
C GLN A 357 8.46 12.94 3.76
N ILE A 358 8.52 14.16 4.30
CA ILE A 358 8.09 14.52 5.66
C ILE A 358 7.26 15.81 5.61
N PRO A 359 6.62 16.26 6.71
CA PRO A 359 5.84 17.50 6.67
C PRO A 359 6.70 18.72 6.28
N GLY A 360 6.33 19.37 5.18
CA GLY A 360 7.01 20.56 4.66
C GLY A 360 8.30 20.30 3.86
N LEU A 361 8.70 19.04 3.64
CA LEU A 361 9.91 18.72 2.88
C LEU A 361 9.72 17.44 2.04
N ILE A 362 10.07 17.55 0.76
CA ILE A 362 10.29 16.40 -0.12
C ILE A 362 11.71 16.50 -0.69
N VAL A 363 12.41 15.37 -0.74
CA VAL A 363 13.69 15.21 -1.42
C VAL A 363 13.57 14.09 -2.44
N THR A 364 14.05 14.30 -3.67
CA THR A 364 14.03 13.29 -4.72
C THR A 364 15.35 13.29 -5.49
N GLU A 365 15.86 12.10 -5.79
CA GLU A 365 17.09 11.90 -6.58
C GLU A 365 17.01 10.63 -7.42
N ASP A 366 17.69 10.61 -8.56
CA ASP A 366 18.01 9.38 -9.29
C ASP A 366 19.11 8.61 -8.52
N LYS A 367 18.82 7.34 -8.20
CA LYS A 367 19.73 6.42 -7.49
C LYS A 367 20.17 5.25 -8.38
N THR A 368 20.08 5.39 -9.69
CA THR A 368 20.53 4.39 -10.67
C THR A 368 22.02 4.09 -10.52
N LYS A 369 22.87 5.12 -10.37
CA LYS A 369 24.33 4.92 -10.20
C LYS A 369 24.64 4.09 -8.95
N GLU A 370 23.96 4.38 -7.85
CA GLU A 370 24.16 3.64 -6.60
C GLU A 370 23.65 2.20 -6.70
N LEU A 371 22.48 1.98 -7.32
CA LEU A 371 21.94 0.65 -7.60
C LEU A 371 22.91 -0.18 -8.44
N LEU A 372 23.52 0.40 -9.48
CA LEU A 372 24.52 -0.29 -10.31
C LEU A 372 25.80 -0.61 -9.54
N GLN A 373 26.28 0.32 -8.70
CA GLN A 373 27.50 0.14 -7.91
C GLN A 373 27.34 -0.91 -6.80
N LYS A 374 26.22 -0.86 -6.06
CA LYS A 374 25.96 -1.78 -4.94
C LYS A 374 25.33 -3.09 -5.39
N SER A 375 24.73 -3.14 -6.58
CA SER A 375 23.85 -4.19 -7.09
C SER A 375 22.53 -4.37 -6.34
N TYR A 376 22.18 -3.45 -5.43
CA TYR A 376 20.90 -3.44 -4.72
C TYR A 376 20.55 -2.06 -4.17
N TRP A 377 19.26 -1.87 -3.86
CA TRP A 377 18.73 -0.81 -3.00
C TRP A 377 17.81 -1.45 -1.95
N ALA A 378 17.98 -1.12 -0.68
CA ALA A 378 17.16 -1.63 0.41
C ALA A 378 16.46 -0.49 1.15
N SER A 379 15.24 -0.74 1.62
CA SER A 379 14.41 0.22 2.35
C SER A 379 13.78 -0.42 3.57
N TYR A 380 13.75 0.30 4.70
CA TYR A 380 13.46 -0.27 6.03
C TYR A 380 13.04 0.79 7.06
N ASN A 381 12.16 1.72 6.68
CA ASN A 381 11.54 2.72 7.57
C ASN A 381 12.47 3.76 8.21
N ILE A 382 13.69 3.93 7.69
CA ILE A 382 14.61 5.00 8.10
C ILE A 382 14.99 5.80 6.84
N PRO A 383 14.86 7.13 6.85
CA PRO A 383 15.18 7.94 5.68
C PRO A 383 16.66 7.85 5.33
N TYR A 384 16.94 7.66 4.05
CA TYR A 384 18.24 7.64 3.41
C TYR A 384 18.81 9.06 3.27
N PHE A 385 18.01 10.05 2.86
CA PHE A 385 18.53 11.38 2.62
C PHE A 385 18.85 12.06 3.96
N GLU A 386 20.11 12.43 4.18
CA GLU A 386 20.57 13.04 5.43
C GLU A 386 19.73 14.27 5.83
N LYS A 387 19.30 15.06 4.84
CA LYS A 387 18.42 16.22 5.06
C LYS A 387 17.08 15.81 5.70
N VAL A 388 16.48 14.72 5.21
CA VAL A 388 15.21 14.20 5.72
C VAL A 388 15.41 13.55 7.08
N PHE A 389 16.46 12.72 7.23
CA PHE A 389 16.85 12.10 8.50
C PHE A 389 17.03 13.12 9.62
N ASN A 390 17.78 14.20 9.36
CA ASN A 390 18.02 15.25 10.34
C ASN A 390 16.75 16.04 10.66
N ALA A 391 15.95 16.40 9.66
CA ALA A 391 14.75 17.19 9.84
C ALA A 391 13.62 16.45 10.57
N SER A 392 13.49 15.12 10.36
CA SER A 392 12.44 14.28 10.94
C SER A 392 12.67 13.90 12.40
N GLY A 393 13.80 14.30 13.00
CA GLY A 393 14.13 14.04 14.40
C GLY A 393 14.84 12.71 14.67
N CYS A 394 15.30 11.99 13.64
CA CYS A 394 16.04 10.74 13.82
C CYS A 394 17.33 10.88 14.67
N PRO A 395 18.14 11.96 14.58
CA PRO A 395 19.34 12.10 15.41
C PRO A 395 19.07 12.02 16.92
N ALA A 396 17.95 12.59 17.39
CA ALA A 396 17.57 12.52 18.80
C ALA A 396 17.20 11.09 19.21
N LEU A 397 16.59 10.31 18.31
CA LEU A 397 16.29 8.90 18.54
C LEU A 397 17.57 8.05 18.56
N VAL A 398 18.53 8.31 17.67
CA VAL A 398 19.85 7.67 17.69
C VAL A 398 20.58 7.98 19.01
N GLN A 399 20.59 9.24 19.44
CA GLN A 399 21.21 9.61 20.71
C GLN A 399 20.58 8.87 21.90
N LYS A 400 19.26 8.66 21.87
CA LYS A 400 18.50 8.06 22.97
C LYS A 400 18.51 6.53 22.97
N TYR A 401 18.42 5.91 21.81
CA TYR A 401 18.16 4.48 21.64
C TYR A 401 19.24 3.74 20.81
N GLY A 402 20.24 4.47 20.30
CA GLY A 402 21.37 3.91 19.57
C GLY A 402 21.04 3.48 18.15
N ASP A 403 21.80 2.50 17.68
CA ASP A 403 21.88 2.09 16.27
C ASP A 403 20.58 1.53 15.70
N TRP A 404 19.58 1.19 16.54
CA TRP A 404 18.26 0.80 16.06
C TRP A 404 17.62 1.87 15.16
N PHE A 405 17.91 3.15 15.43
CA PHE A 405 17.44 4.28 14.62
C PHE A 405 18.50 4.82 13.65
N SER A 406 19.68 4.18 13.54
CA SER A 406 20.67 4.56 12.53
C SER A 406 20.29 4.00 11.16
N PHE A 407 20.49 4.78 10.10
CA PHE A 407 20.20 4.35 8.74
C PHE A 407 20.97 3.09 8.32
N ASP A 408 22.25 3.00 8.66
CA ASP A 408 23.18 1.96 8.22
C ASP A 408 23.34 0.81 9.23
N LYS A 409 23.17 1.08 10.52
CA LYS A 409 23.47 0.13 11.62
C LYS A 409 22.24 -0.53 12.24
N ASN A 410 21.04 -0.15 11.86
CA ASN A 410 19.84 -0.84 12.36
C ASN A 410 19.83 -2.31 11.91
N PRO A 411 19.11 -3.20 12.63
CA PRO A 411 19.09 -4.63 12.34
C PRO A 411 18.78 -5.00 10.89
N ARG A 412 17.80 -4.33 10.25
CA ARG A 412 17.42 -4.64 8.86
C ARG A 412 18.46 -4.20 7.86
N ALA A 413 19.05 -3.01 8.04
CA ALA A 413 20.17 -2.55 7.21
C ALA A 413 21.34 -3.55 7.26
N GLN A 414 21.69 -4.02 8.47
CA GLN A 414 22.77 -4.98 8.67
C GLN A 414 22.44 -6.36 8.06
N ILE A 415 21.20 -6.84 8.19
CA ILE A 415 20.77 -8.11 7.57
C ILE A 415 20.81 -8.00 6.05
N PHE A 416 20.31 -6.90 5.46
CA PHE A 416 20.41 -6.68 4.02
C PHE A 416 21.86 -6.60 3.56
N GLN A 417 22.70 -5.81 4.23
CA GLN A 417 24.12 -5.67 3.91
C GLN A 417 24.85 -7.03 3.93
N ARG A 418 24.54 -7.89 4.90
CA ARG A 418 25.13 -9.24 4.99
C ARG A 418 24.62 -10.19 3.92
N ASN A 419 23.31 -10.17 3.63
CA ASN A 419 22.64 -11.25 2.90
C ASN A 419 22.25 -10.92 1.45
N HIS A 420 22.23 -9.65 1.03
CA HIS A 420 21.68 -9.28 -0.29
C HIS A 420 22.40 -9.98 -1.45
N SER A 421 23.69 -10.30 -1.32
CA SER A 421 24.47 -10.99 -2.36
C SER A 421 24.06 -12.45 -2.55
N LEU A 422 23.39 -13.06 -1.57
CA LEU A 422 22.84 -14.42 -1.67
C LEU A 422 21.59 -14.48 -2.57
N VAL A 423 20.99 -13.32 -2.88
CA VAL A 423 19.88 -13.22 -3.83
C VAL A 423 20.44 -13.28 -5.25
N VAL A 424 20.31 -14.45 -5.86
CA VAL A 424 20.79 -14.76 -7.22
C VAL A 424 19.66 -15.14 -8.17
N ASP A 425 18.44 -15.35 -7.65
CA ASP A 425 17.25 -15.74 -8.38
C ASP A 425 15.99 -15.37 -7.59
N MET A 426 14.82 -15.78 -8.10
CA MET A 426 13.53 -15.50 -7.50
C MET A 426 13.36 -16.20 -6.13
N ASP A 427 13.78 -17.46 -6.01
CA ASP A 427 13.61 -18.24 -4.78
C ASP A 427 14.46 -17.68 -3.63
N SER A 428 15.71 -17.30 -3.93
CA SER A 428 16.59 -16.64 -2.97
C SER A 428 16.12 -15.24 -2.58
N MET A 429 15.44 -14.51 -3.48
CA MET A 429 14.75 -13.24 -3.16
C MET A 429 13.61 -13.50 -2.16
N ILE A 430 12.71 -14.44 -2.47
CA ILE A 430 11.58 -14.80 -1.60
C ILE A 430 12.09 -15.17 -0.21
N ARG A 431 13.12 -16.03 -0.13
CA ARG A 431 13.71 -16.46 1.13
C ARG A 431 14.26 -15.30 1.96
N LEU A 432 14.94 -14.34 1.35
CA LEU A 432 15.46 -13.18 2.07
C LEU A 432 14.33 -12.26 2.53
N MET A 433 13.33 -12.04 1.69
CA MET A 433 12.22 -11.13 2.01
C MET A 433 11.28 -11.73 3.07
N ARG A 434 11.20 -13.06 3.18
CA ARG A 434 10.52 -13.79 4.26
C ARG A 434 11.40 -14.04 5.48
N TYR A 435 12.65 -13.57 5.49
CA TYR A 435 13.62 -13.93 6.52
C TYR A 435 13.25 -13.40 7.91
N ASN A 436 13.08 -14.34 8.85
CA ASN A 436 13.08 -14.08 10.28
C ASN A 436 13.59 -15.30 11.04
N ASN A 437 14.83 -15.19 11.53
CA ASN A 437 15.46 -16.20 12.37
C ASN A 437 15.86 -15.58 13.72
N PHE A 438 15.00 -14.74 14.29
CA PHE A 438 15.38 -13.82 15.37
C PHE A 438 15.95 -14.47 16.63
N ARG A 439 15.62 -15.75 16.86
CA ARG A 439 16.11 -16.51 18.01
C ARG A 439 17.62 -16.78 17.92
N GLU A 440 18.11 -17.03 16.71
CA GLU A 440 19.49 -17.46 16.45
C GLU A 440 20.35 -16.38 15.78
N ASP A 441 19.76 -15.46 15.02
CA ASP A 441 20.52 -14.43 14.30
C ASP A 441 21.07 -13.37 15.29
N PRO A 442 22.40 -13.19 15.38
CA PRO A 442 22.98 -12.19 16.26
C PRO A 442 22.54 -10.76 15.92
N LEU A 443 22.20 -10.47 14.66
CA LEU A 443 21.69 -9.16 14.23
C LEU A 443 20.27 -8.88 14.72
N SER A 444 19.54 -9.91 15.18
CA SER A 444 18.20 -9.76 15.75
C SER A 444 18.22 -9.45 17.25
N ARG A 445 19.40 -9.37 17.87
CA ARG A 445 19.52 -9.03 19.30
C ARG A 445 19.30 -7.54 19.52
N CYS A 446 18.47 -7.22 20.49
CA CYS A 446 18.17 -5.87 20.95
C CYS A 446 19.02 -5.53 22.19
N GLN A 447 19.65 -4.36 22.19
CA GLN A 447 20.30 -3.81 23.38
C GLN A 447 19.23 -3.30 24.37
N GLY A 448 19.35 -3.67 25.64
CA GLY A 448 18.39 -3.29 26.68
C GLY A 448 17.06 -4.06 26.63
N CYS A 449 16.98 -5.13 25.83
CA CYS A 449 15.87 -6.08 25.89
C CYS A 449 16.19 -7.29 26.77
N ASP A 450 15.17 -7.82 27.44
CA ASP A 450 15.20 -9.12 28.11
C ASP A 450 13.91 -9.90 27.77
N PRO A 451 13.99 -11.02 27.00
CA PRO A 451 15.20 -11.60 26.42
C PRO A 451 15.81 -10.73 25.30
N PRO A 452 17.10 -10.92 24.96
CA PRO A 452 17.78 -10.08 23.97
C PRO A 452 17.30 -10.33 22.53
N SER A 453 16.90 -11.56 22.17
CA SER A 453 16.39 -11.88 20.83
C SER A 453 15.01 -11.25 20.61
N ASN A 454 14.82 -10.52 19.51
CA ASN A 454 13.57 -9.80 19.25
C ASN A 454 13.02 -10.05 17.83
N GLY A 455 11.76 -10.47 17.73
CA GLY A 455 11.06 -10.79 16.48
C GLY A 455 10.81 -9.60 15.56
N GLU A 456 10.95 -8.36 16.05
CA GLU A 456 10.90 -7.13 15.25
C GLU A 456 12.18 -6.95 14.40
N ASN A 457 13.32 -7.44 14.89
CA ASN A 457 14.64 -7.20 14.30
C ASN A 457 14.94 -8.21 13.17
N ALA A 458 14.10 -8.23 12.14
CA ALA A 458 14.19 -9.14 10.99
C ALA A 458 13.69 -8.43 9.71
N ILE A 459 13.84 -9.03 8.53
CA ILE A 459 13.26 -8.47 7.29
C ILE A 459 11.73 -8.60 7.29
N SER A 460 11.23 -9.73 7.81
CA SER A 460 9.82 -10.07 7.92
C SER A 460 9.43 -10.20 9.41
N ALA A 461 9.07 -9.10 10.06
CA ALA A 461 8.87 -9.08 11.51
C ALA A 461 7.80 -10.07 12.02
N ARG A 462 7.98 -10.52 13.25
CA ARG A 462 7.06 -11.39 14.01
C ARG A 462 6.95 -10.90 15.45
N SER A 463 6.39 -9.71 15.64
CA SER A 463 6.28 -9.09 16.97
C SER A 463 5.39 -9.91 17.90
N ASP A 464 4.48 -10.75 17.38
CA ASP A 464 3.64 -11.66 18.17
C ASP A 464 4.44 -12.71 18.95
N LEU A 465 5.63 -13.06 18.46
CA LEU A 465 6.52 -14.06 19.07
C LEU A 465 7.40 -13.50 20.19
N ASN A 466 7.39 -12.18 20.41
CA ASN A 466 8.06 -11.56 21.55
C ASN A 466 7.31 -11.91 22.85
N PRO A 467 7.99 -12.20 23.98
CA PRO A 467 7.32 -12.45 25.26
C PRO A 467 6.54 -11.24 25.80
N ALA A 468 5.30 -11.46 26.26
CA ALA A 468 4.46 -10.40 26.85
C ALA A 468 5.12 -9.71 28.06
N ASN A 469 5.82 -10.49 28.87
CA ASN A 469 6.47 -10.08 30.11
C ASN A 469 7.94 -9.63 29.91
N GLY A 470 8.38 -9.48 28.65
CA GLY A 470 9.74 -9.03 28.36
C GLY A 470 9.96 -7.55 28.71
N THR A 471 11.22 -7.19 28.90
CA THR A 471 11.64 -5.79 29.06
C THR A 471 12.03 -5.24 27.70
N TYR A 472 11.47 -4.08 27.32
CA TYR A 472 11.69 -3.46 26.01
C TYR A 472 11.87 -1.95 26.14
N PRO A 473 12.89 -1.35 25.47
CA PRO A 473 13.22 0.07 25.62
C PRO A 473 12.20 1.02 24.97
N PHE A 474 11.46 0.54 23.97
CA PHE A 474 10.38 1.27 23.30
C PHE A 474 9.37 0.30 22.69
N GLY A 475 8.21 0.81 22.29
CA GLY A 475 7.04 -0.03 22.10
C GLY A 475 7.05 -0.93 20.85
N ALA A 476 7.79 -0.60 19.79
CA ALA A 476 7.90 -1.46 18.60
C ALA A 476 8.45 -2.85 18.89
N LEU A 477 9.35 -2.93 19.87
CA LEU A 477 10.02 -4.17 20.28
C LEU A 477 9.14 -5.07 21.16
N ARG A 478 7.96 -4.57 21.59
CA ARG A 478 7.04 -5.33 22.46
C ARG A 478 6.29 -6.41 21.69
N GLN A 479 5.63 -7.29 22.44
CA GLN A 479 4.66 -8.21 21.88
C GLN A 479 3.47 -7.45 21.27
N ARG A 480 3.20 -7.63 19.98
CA ARG A 480 2.11 -6.96 19.24
C ARG A 480 1.50 -7.90 18.19
N PRO A 481 0.19 -7.78 17.87
CA PRO A 481 -0.43 -8.48 16.74
C PRO A 481 -0.02 -7.79 15.43
N HIS A 482 1.28 -7.65 15.21
CA HIS A 482 1.91 -6.85 14.18
C HIS A 482 3.16 -7.57 13.70
N GLY A 483 3.51 -7.33 12.44
CA GLY A 483 4.66 -7.92 11.78
C GLY A 483 4.41 -7.97 10.28
N SER A 484 5.21 -8.73 9.56
CA SER A 484 4.98 -8.94 8.13
C SER A 484 3.60 -9.57 7.89
N THR A 485 2.82 -9.05 6.96
CA THR A 485 1.52 -9.60 6.56
C THR A 485 1.51 -10.14 5.14
N ASP A 486 2.60 -9.93 4.38
CA ASP A 486 2.81 -10.52 3.07
C ASP A 486 4.29 -10.51 2.63
N MET A 487 4.52 -10.94 1.38
CA MET A 487 5.66 -10.59 0.54
C MET A 487 5.19 -10.57 -0.91
N LYS A 488 5.63 -9.58 -1.71
CA LYS A 488 5.40 -9.49 -3.15
C LYS A 488 6.75 -9.37 -3.87
N VAL A 489 6.90 -9.98 -5.03
CA VAL A 489 8.07 -9.81 -5.89
C VAL A 489 7.71 -9.89 -7.37
N THR A 490 8.27 -8.99 -8.16
CA THR A 490 8.21 -9.04 -9.63
C THR A 490 9.62 -8.91 -10.23
N SER A 491 9.72 -9.07 -11.55
CA SER A 491 10.96 -8.98 -12.32
C SER A 491 10.74 -8.32 -13.68
N TYR A 492 11.82 -8.03 -14.42
CA TYR A 492 11.71 -7.52 -15.79
C TYR A 492 10.95 -8.49 -16.72
N ALA A 493 11.10 -9.80 -16.52
CA ALA A 493 10.34 -10.78 -17.30
C ALA A 493 8.84 -10.81 -16.94
N MET A 494 8.49 -10.50 -15.69
CA MET A 494 7.11 -10.62 -15.19
C MET A 494 6.28 -9.35 -15.32
N PHE A 495 6.89 -8.16 -15.18
CA PHE A 495 6.14 -6.90 -15.08
C PHE A 495 5.31 -6.60 -16.35
N ARG A 496 5.76 -7.05 -17.54
CA ARG A 496 5.10 -6.80 -18.82
C ARG A 496 3.69 -7.40 -18.88
N ASP A 497 3.51 -8.54 -18.22
CA ASP A 497 2.23 -9.23 -18.10
C ASP A 497 1.53 -8.91 -16.77
N TYR A 498 2.02 -7.90 -16.04
CA TYR A 498 1.57 -7.52 -14.70
C TYR A 498 1.68 -8.65 -13.67
N LYS A 499 2.56 -9.63 -13.89
CA LYS A 499 2.71 -10.80 -13.04
C LYS A 499 3.59 -10.50 -11.83
N LEU A 500 3.32 -11.19 -10.74
CA LEU A 500 4.15 -11.20 -9.53
C LEU A 500 4.07 -12.57 -8.84
N LEU A 501 4.99 -12.84 -7.92
CA LEU A 501 4.81 -13.86 -6.90
C LEU A 501 4.42 -13.19 -5.60
N ALA A 502 3.52 -13.82 -4.85
CA ALA A 502 3.02 -13.29 -3.60
C ALA A 502 2.88 -14.37 -2.53
N ALA A 503 3.23 -14.04 -1.28
CA ALA A 503 2.95 -14.87 -0.11
C ALA A 503 2.08 -14.08 0.85
N SER A 504 0.95 -14.64 1.28
CA SER A 504 0.05 -14.00 2.25
C SER A 504 0.35 -14.46 3.68
N GLY A 505 0.22 -13.54 4.64
CA GLY A 505 0.37 -13.80 6.06
C GLY A 505 1.81 -13.70 6.59
N PRO A 506 1.99 -13.86 7.91
CA PRO A 506 3.30 -13.74 8.54
C PRO A 506 4.27 -14.83 8.09
N THR A 507 5.57 -14.54 8.20
CA THR A 507 6.61 -15.53 7.88
C THR A 507 6.51 -16.76 8.78
N TRP A 508 6.74 -17.93 8.18
CA TRP A 508 6.77 -19.22 8.85
C TRP A 508 7.94 -20.10 8.40
N ASP A 509 8.90 -19.53 7.65
CA ASP A 509 10.03 -20.26 7.07
C ASP A 509 10.97 -20.85 8.13
N GLN A 510 11.17 -20.11 9.23
CA GLN A 510 12.11 -20.47 10.31
C GLN A 510 11.49 -20.26 11.71
N VAL A 511 10.21 -19.90 11.74
CA VAL A 511 9.43 -19.60 12.95
C VAL A 511 8.06 -20.26 12.83
N PRO A 512 7.36 -20.55 13.95
CA PRO A 512 6.05 -21.20 13.87
C PRO A 512 5.05 -20.35 13.08
N ALA A 513 4.26 -21.00 12.22
CA ALA A 513 3.15 -20.34 11.53
C ALA A 513 2.21 -19.66 12.53
N PHE A 514 1.74 -18.46 12.19
CA PHE A 514 0.81 -17.72 13.04
C PHE A 514 -0.57 -18.42 13.03
N GLN A 515 -1.17 -18.57 14.21
CA GLN A 515 -2.50 -19.16 14.35
C GLN A 515 -3.31 -18.36 15.36
N TRP A 516 -4.45 -17.79 14.94
CA TRP A 516 -5.28 -16.90 15.79
C TRP A 516 -5.66 -17.58 17.11
N SER A 517 -6.23 -18.79 17.03
CA SER A 517 -6.71 -19.58 18.16
C SER A 517 -5.64 -19.98 19.18
N LYS A 518 -4.37 -20.01 18.76
CA LYS A 518 -3.21 -20.33 19.63
C LYS A 518 -2.35 -19.11 19.97
N SER A 519 -2.74 -17.94 19.51
CA SER A 519 -2.05 -16.69 19.81
C SER A 519 -2.64 -16.03 21.07
N PRO A 520 -1.92 -15.08 21.68
CA PRO A 520 -2.47 -14.20 22.72
C PRO A 520 -3.62 -13.28 22.22
N TYR A 521 -3.94 -13.32 20.93
CA TYR A 521 -4.87 -12.43 20.25
C TYR A 521 -6.15 -13.13 19.79
N SER A 522 -6.43 -14.33 20.29
CA SER A 522 -7.64 -15.10 19.94
C SER A 522 -8.95 -14.34 20.19
N GLY A 523 -8.94 -13.35 21.10
CA GLY A 523 -10.08 -12.48 21.38
C GLY A 523 -10.21 -11.24 20.48
N LEU A 524 -9.27 -10.96 19.57
CA LEU A 524 -9.39 -9.83 18.63
C LEU A 524 -10.36 -10.20 17.50
N LEU A 525 -11.05 -9.22 16.91
CA LEU A 525 -11.88 -9.45 15.73
C LEU A 525 -11.00 -9.71 14.50
N HIS A 526 -11.29 -10.81 13.80
CA HIS A 526 -10.60 -11.27 12.60
C HIS A 526 -11.56 -12.04 11.68
N MET A 527 -12.73 -11.45 11.40
CA MET A 527 -13.75 -12.01 10.52
C MET A 527 -13.17 -12.30 9.12
N GLY A 528 -13.61 -13.37 8.48
CA GLY A 528 -13.10 -13.83 7.19
C GLY A 528 -11.69 -14.43 7.21
N HIS A 529 -10.93 -14.30 8.30
CA HIS A 529 -9.56 -14.80 8.36
C HIS A 529 -9.51 -16.32 8.51
N PRO A 530 -8.60 -17.00 7.79
CA PRO A 530 -8.12 -18.32 8.16
C PRO A 530 -7.55 -18.31 9.59
N ASP A 531 -7.77 -19.39 10.35
CA ASP A 531 -7.20 -19.50 11.70
C ASP A 531 -5.68 -19.65 11.64
N LEU A 532 -5.17 -20.57 10.81
CA LEU A 532 -3.75 -20.82 10.59
C LEU A 532 -3.25 -20.15 9.31
N TRP A 533 -2.18 -19.37 9.43
CA TRP A 533 -1.53 -18.65 8.33
C TRP A 533 -0.24 -19.37 7.92
N ALA A 534 -0.40 -20.40 7.10
CA ALA A 534 0.69 -21.22 6.55
C ALA A 534 0.58 -21.33 5.02
N PHE A 535 0.31 -20.21 4.36
CA PHE A 535 0.11 -20.19 2.91
C PHE A 535 1.42 -20.34 2.13
N PRO A 536 1.40 -21.03 0.99
CA PRO A 536 2.53 -21.07 0.07
C PRO A 536 2.70 -19.71 -0.64
N THR A 537 3.86 -19.52 -1.28
CA THR A 537 4.00 -18.46 -2.28
C THR A 537 3.25 -18.87 -3.54
N VAL A 538 2.43 -17.98 -4.09
CA VAL A 538 1.60 -18.22 -5.28
C VAL A 538 2.00 -17.29 -6.42
N PRO A 539 1.94 -17.75 -7.68
CA PRO A 539 2.00 -16.86 -8.83
C PRO A 539 0.68 -16.12 -8.98
N VAL A 540 0.76 -14.79 -9.13
CA VAL A 540 -0.38 -13.95 -9.48
C VAL A 540 -0.32 -13.69 -10.97
N GLY A 541 -1.34 -14.18 -11.66
CA GLY A 541 -1.64 -13.90 -13.06
C GLY A 541 -3.07 -13.39 -13.19
N TRP A 542 -3.42 -12.93 -14.38
CA TRP A 542 -4.70 -12.30 -14.66
C TRP A 542 -5.44 -13.04 -15.78
N SER A 543 -6.76 -12.99 -15.76
CA SER A 543 -7.65 -13.72 -16.68
C SER A 543 -7.61 -13.23 -18.12
#